data_AF-A0A920TNB3-F1
#
_entry.id   AF-A0A920TNB3-F1
#
_cell.length_a   1.000
_cell.length_b   1.000
_cell.length_c   1.000
_cell.angle_alpha   90.00
_cell.angle_beta   90.00
_cell.angle_gamma   90.00
#
_symmetry.space_group_name_H-M   'P 1'
#
loop_
_entity.id
_entity.type
_entity.pdbx_description
1 polymer ?
#
loop_
_entity_poly.entity_id
_entity_poly.type
_entity_poly.pdbx_seq_one_letter_code
_entity_poly.pdbx_strand_id
1 'polypeptide(L)'
;MIPSLNLSTRADGFPNVSIRGLGSFGNTQGVGFYLDDVQVFSDASSRFGDLDRIEVLKGPQGTLYGGSNIGGAIKFVSARPDPSGSQRELRL
;
A
#
# COMPACT_ATOMS: atom_id res chain seq x y z
N MET A 1 2.15 -3.84 15.80
CA MET A 1 3.43 -3.79 15.06
C MET A 1 3.56 -5.07 14.23
N ILE A 2 3.98 -4.96 12.97
CA ILE A 2 4.16 -6.11 12.07
C ILE A 2 5.63 -6.53 12.12
N PRO A 3 5.95 -7.72 12.66
CA PRO A 3 7.33 -8.18 12.74
C PRO A 3 7.94 -8.31 11.35
N SER A 4 9.19 -7.85 11.21
CA SER A 4 9.97 -7.93 9.96
C SER A 4 9.45 -7.09 8.79
N LEU A 5 8.63 -6.05 9.06
CA LEU A 5 8.40 -4.96 8.11
C LEU A 5 9.46 -3.87 8.35
N ASN A 6 10.19 -3.51 7.30
CA ASN A 6 11.06 -2.35 7.29
C ASN A 6 10.61 -1.39 6.20
N LEU A 7 10.48 -0.11 6.56
CA LEU A 7 10.16 0.98 5.67
C LEU A 7 11.30 2.01 5.80
N SER A 8 11.99 2.27 4.71
CA SER A 8 13.05 3.27 4.61
C SER A 8 12.80 4.16 3.40
N THR A 9 13.53 5.26 3.24
CA THR A 9 13.42 6.15 2.07
C THR A 9 14.75 6.13 1.32
N ARG A 10 14.68 5.88 0.01
CA ARG A 10 15.84 5.91 -0.88
C ARG A 10 16.27 7.36 -1.14
N ALA A 11 17.49 7.54 -1.65
CA ALA A 11 18.07 8.85 -1.91
C ALA A 11 17.32 9.69 -2.98
N ASP A 12 16.52 9.04 -3.82
CA ASP A 12 15.64 9.64 -4.83
C ASP A 12 14.27 10.05 -4.27
N GLY A 13 14.04 9.89 -2.96
CA GLY A 13 12.78 10.22 -2.29
C GLY A 13 11.71 9.12 -2.38
N PHE A 14 12.02 7.99 -3.02
CA PHE A 14 11.13 6.85 -3.15
C PHE A 14 11.25 5.91 -1.92
N PRO A 15 10.16 5.51 -1.25
CA PRO A 15 10.23 4.58 -0.15
C PRO A 15 10.70 3.18 -0.59
N ASN A 16 11.45 2.55 0.29
CA ASN A 16 11.93 1.19 0.17
C ASN A 16 11.26 0.36 1.27
N VAL A 17 10.33 -0.49 0.85
CA VAL A 17 9.70 -1.47 1.73
C VAL A 17 10.42 -2.80 1.58
N SER A 18 10.67 -3.45 2.72
CA SER A 18 11.04 -4.86 2.76
C SER A 18 10.21 -5.62 3.80
N ILE A 19 9.83 -6.84 3.45
CA ILE A 19 9.13 -7.78 4.32
C ILE A 19 10.02 -9.01 4.45
N ARG A 20 10.38 -9.39 5.69
CA ARG A 20 11.32 -10.48 5.98
C ARG A 20 12.70 -10.32 5.31
N GLY A 21 13.16 -9.07 5.14
CA GLY A 21 14.42 -8.76 4.46
C GLY A 21 14.36 -8.85 2.94
N LEU A 22 13.19 -9.19 2.37
CA LEU A 22 12.97 -9.16 0.93
C LEU A 22 12.38 -7.80 0.56
N GLY A 23 13.17 -6.96 -0.09
CA GLY A 23 12.82 -5.62 -0.52
C GLY A 23 12.94 -5.46 -2.03
N SER A 24 13.58 -4.38 -2.49
CA SER A 24 13.75 -4.11 -3.93
C SER A 24 14.96 -4.85 -4.51
N PHE A 25 14.77 -5.49 -5.67
CA PHE A 25 15.82 -6.08 -6.49
C PHE A 25 16.05 -5.18 -7.72
N GLY A 26 17.05 -4.30 -7.64
CA GLY A 26 17.30 -3.28 -8.68
C GLY A 26 16.17 -2.25 -8.77
N ASN A 27 15.55 -2.15 -9.95
CA ASN A 27 14.39 -1.28 -10.22
C ASN A 27 13.05 -1.94 -9.93
N THR A 28 13.05 -3.22 -9.57
CA THR A 28 11.83 -3.99 -9.28
C THR A 28 11.61 -4.02 -7.78
N GLN A 29 10.41 -3.66 -7.32
CA GLN A 29 10.03 -3.85 -5.92
C GLN A 29 9.67 -5.31 -5.67
N GLY A 30 10.23 -5.88 -4.60
CA GLY A 30 9.85 -7.23 -4.15
C GLY A 30 8.58 -7.27 -3.30
N VAL A 31 8.04 -6.10 -2.93
CA VAL A 31 6.76 -5.94 -2.24
C VAL A 31 5.86 -5.07 -3.11
N GLY A 32 4.68 -5.58 -3.47
CA GLY A 32 3.73 -4.83 -4.29
C GLY A 32 2.82 -3.94 -3.46
N PHE A 33 2.48 -2.76 -3.99
CA PHE A 33 1.50 -1.86 -3.39
C PHE A 33 0.17 -1.91 -4.14
N TYR A 34 -0.93 -1.94 -3.39
CA TYR A 34 -2.28 -1.99 -3.94
C TYR A 34 -3.17 -0.95 -3.26
N LEU A 35 -3.94 -0.19 -4.03
CA LEU A 35 -5.03 0.66 -3.53
C LEU A 35 -6.35 0.04 -3.98
N ASP A 36 -7.20 -0.40 -3.04
CA ASP A 36 -8.51 -1.00 -3.34
C ASP A 36 -8.43 -2.07 -4.46
N ASP A 37 -7.39 -2.92 -4.40
CA ASP A 37 -7.06 -3.98 -5.37
C ASP A 37 -6.43 -3.54 -6.70
N VAL A 38 -6.23 -2.25 -6.93
CA VAL A 38 -5.48 -1.72 -8.07
C VAL A 38 -3.99 -1.64 -7.74
N GLN A 39 -3.14 -2.28 -8.55
CA GLN A 39 -1.70 -2.21 -8.36
C GLN A 39 -1.17 -0.81 -8.61
N VAL A 40 -0.39 -0.29 -7.67
CA VAL A 40 0.32 0.97 -7.80
C VAL A 40 1.81 0.67 -7.96
N PHE A 41 2.36 1.02 -9.11
CA PHE A 41 3.77 0.79 -9.46
C PHE A 41 4.69 1.89 -8.94
N SER A 42 4.12 3.00 -8.47
CA SER A 42 4.84 4.00 -7.71
C SER A 42 4.64 3.76 -6.23
N ASP A 43 5.64 4.17 -5.47
CA ASP A 43 5.57 4.20 -4.03
C ASP A 43 4.41 5.08 -3.54
N ALA A 44 3.34 4.40 -3.19
CA ALA A 44 2.08 5.05 -2.95
C ALA A 44 1.90 5.46 -1.48
N SER A 45 2.85 5.11 -0.61
CA SER A 45 2.79 5.44 0.82
C SER A 45 2.68 6.94 1.12
N SER A 46 2.99 7.82 0.17
CA SER A 46 2.88 9.28 0.30
C SER A 46 1.68 9.90 -0.44
N ARG A 47 0.90 9.11 -1.20
CA ARG A 47 -0.10 9.64 -2.15
C ARG A 47 -1.56 9.37 -1.79
N PHE A 48 -1.82 8.65 -0.71
CA PHE A 48 -3.19 8.33 -0.33
C PHE A 48 -3.77 9.36 0.63
N GLY A 49 -4.99 9.81 0.32
CA GLY A 49 -5.80 10.67 1.20
C GLY A 49 -6.47 9.85 2.30
N ASP A 50 -7.80 9.84 2.35
CA ASP A 50 -8.55 9.13 3.38
C ASP A 50 -8.42 7.60 3.27
N LEU A 51 -7.58 7.03 4.13
CA LEU A 51 -7.40 5.60 4.29
C LEU A 51 -8.15 5.10 5.53
N ASP A 52 -8.85 3.98 5.39
CA ASP A 52 -9.48 3.26 6.50
C ASP A 52 -8.45 2.39 7.23
N ARG A 53 -7.72 1.55 6.47
CA ARG A 53 -6.70 0.66 7.04
C ARG A 53 -5.65 0.23 6.02
N ILE A 54 -4.53 -0.26 6.56
CA ILE A 54 -3.41 -0.83 5.81
C ILE A 54 -3.32 -2.33 6.15
N GLU A 55 -3.40 -3.17 5.13
CA GLU A 55 -3.28 -4.62 5.24
C GLU A 55 -1.93 -5.07 4.69
N VAL A 56 -1.21 -5.91 5.45
CA VAL A 56 0.09 -6.43 5.04
C VAL A 56 0.03 -7.94 4.88
N LEU A 57 0.17 -8.38 3.63
CA LEU A 57 0.19 -9.77 3.22
C LEU A 57 1.65 -10.21 3.13
N LYS A 58 2.07 -11.06 4.07
CA LYS A 58 3.46 -11.56 4.13
C LYS A 58 3.61 -12.79 3.23
N GLY A 59 4.73 -12.86 2.49
CA GLY A 59 5.09 -14.01 1.65
C GLY A 59 4.54 -13.90 0.23
N PRO A 60 4.94 -14.81 -0.68
CA PRO A 60 4.67 -14.67 -2.10
C PRO A 60 3.17 -14.62 -2.38
N GLN A 61 2.70 -13.48 -2.88
CA GLN A 61 1.32 -13.30 -3.30
C GLN A 61 1.16 -13.39 -4.83
N GLY A 62 1.96 -14.24 -5.47
CA GLY A 62 2.00 -14.36 -6.94
C GLY A 62 0.68 -14.79 -7.58
N THR A 63 -0.16 -15.54 -6.85
CA THR A 63 -1.46 -16.04 -7.37
C THR A 63 -2.57 -14.99 -7.33
N LEU A 64 -2.60 -14.13 -6.30
CA LEU A 64 -3.66 -13.12 -6.11
C LEU A 64 -3.32 -11.78 -6.76
N TYR A 65 -2.03 -11.47 -6.88
CA TYR A 65 -1.58 -10.11 -7.16
C TYR A 65 -0.61 -10.01 -8.34
N GLY A 66 -0.09 -11.14 -8.84
CA GLY A 66 0.81 -11.19 -9.99
C GLY A 66 2.11 -10.39 -9.78
N GLY A 67 3.04 -10.47 -10.74
CA GLY A 67 4.29 -9.70 -10.70
C GLY A 67 5.27 -10.10 -9.59
N SER A 68 6.41 -9.38 -9.54
CA SER A 68 7.60 -9.68 -8.73
C SER A 68 7.45 -9.50 -7.20
N ASN A 69 6.27 -9.76 -6.65
CA ASN A 69 5.91 -9.55 -5.23
C ASN A 69 6.36 -10.70 -4.32
N ILE A 70 7.64 -11.06 -4.37
CA ILE A 70 8.21 -12.22 -3.67
C ILE A 70 8.18 -12.04 -2.14
N GLY A 71 8.32 -10.81 -1.64
CA GLY A 71 8.22 -10.47 -0.21
C GLY A 71 6.78 -10.37 0.30
N GLY A 72 5.83 -10.09 -0.60
CA GLY A 72 4.40 -9.97 -0.32
C GLY A 72 3.77 -8.70 -0.89
N ALA A 73 2.67 -8.27 -0.29
CA ALA A 73 1.91 -7.11 -0.75
C ALA A 73 1.44 -6.25 0.43
N ILE A 74 1.39 -4.94 0.20
CA ILE A 74 0.76 -3.96 1.10
C ILE A 74 -0.45 -3.40 0.39
N LYS A 75 -1.62 -3.57 0.99
CA LYS A 75 -2.89 -3.07 0.49
C LYS A 75 -3.35 -1.90 1.34
N PHE A 76 -3.68 -0.81 0.68
CA PHE A 76 -4.32 0.36 1.23
C PHE A 76 -5.81 0.27 0.90
N VAL A 77 -6.64 0.36 1.93
CA VAL A 77 -8.10 0.35 1.79
C VAL A 77 -8.59 1.77 2.02
N SER A 78 -9.25 2.36 1.02
CA SER A 78 -9.80 3.71 1.15
C SER A 78 -10.99 3.74 2.13
N ALA A 79 -11.15 4.87 2.80
CA ALA A 79 -12.34 5.11 3.61
C ALA A 79 -13.57 5.21 2.69
N ARG A 80 -14.60 4.45 3.02
CA ARG A 80 -15.88 4.58 2.30
C ARG A 80 -16.49 5.94 2.64
N PRO A 81 -17.00 6.68 1.65
CA PRO A 81 -17.70 7.93 1.92
C PRO A 81 -18.90 7.66 2.83
N ASP A 82 -19.02 8.41 3.93
CA ASP A 82 -20.18 8.36 4.82
C ASP A 82 -21.31 9.25 4.25
N PRO A 83 -22.42 8.66 3.76
CA PRO A 83 -23.53 9.42 3.20
C PRO A 83 -24.29 10.25 4.25
N SER A 84 -24.04 10.05 5.55
CA SER A 84 -24.66 10.84 6.62
C SER A 84 -23.99 12.20 6.83
N GLY A 85 -22.77 12.39 6.32
CA GLY A 85 -22.02 13.65 6.41
C GLY A 85 -22.48 14.74 5.44
N SER A 86 -23.24 14.42 4.38
CA SER A 86 -23.65 15.40 3.36
C SER A 86 -25.07 15.95 3.54
N GLN A 87 -25.75 15.66 4.66
CA GLN A 87 -27.11 16.16 4.92
C GLN A 87 -27.15 17.41 5.81
N ARG A 88 -25.99 17.96 6.17
CA ARG A 88 -25.95 19.21 6.94
C ARG A 88 -25.96 20.41 5.99
N GLU A 89 -27.11 21.05 5.97
CA GLU A 89 -27.31 22.48 5.67
C GLU A 89 -27.54 22.84 4.18
N LEU A 90 -28.74 22.55 3.70
CA LEU A 90 -29.43 23.46 2.78
C LEU A 90 -30.74 23.89 3.44
N ARG A 91 -30.62 24.86 4.34
CA ARG A 91 -31.76 25.71 4.74
C ARG A 91 -31.61 27.02 3.95
N LEU A 92 -32.45 27.18 2.94
CA LEU A 92 -32.84 28.47 2.38
C LEU A 92 -34.24 28.80 2.89
#